data_AF-A0A0V8QCD5-F1
#
_entry.id   AF-A0A0V8QCD5-F1
#
_cell.length_a   1.000
_cell.length_b   1.000
_cell.length_c   1.000
_cell.angle_alpha   90.00
_cell.angle_beta   90.00
_cell.angle_gamma   90.00
#
_symmetry.space_group_name_H-M   'P 1'
#
loop_
_entity.id
_entity.type
_entity.pdbx_description
1 polymer ?
#
loop_
_entity_poly.entity_id
_entity_poly.type
_entity_poly.pdbx_seq_one_letter_code
_entity_poly.pdbx_strand_id
1 'polypeptide(L)' 'MMKECPFSSCSKCDIWVDYQVACAALQEAEELCSSNWKEISYLLERVEILEAQLTEAGISIPE' A
#
# COMPACT_ATOMS: atom_id res chain seq x y z
N MET A 1 -29.23 -5.71 0.94
CA MET A 1 -30.24 -6.04 -0.09
C MET A 1 -29.48 -6.58 -1.29
N MET A 2 -29.53 -7.88 -1.55
CA MET A 2 -28.87 -8.46 -2.74
C MET A 2 -29.66 -8.01 -3.97
N LYS A 3 -28.99 -7.34 -4.91
CA LYS A 3 -29.57 -7.03 -6.22
C LYS A 3 -29.60 -8.32 -7.02
N GLU A 4 -30.77 -8.72 -7.50
CA GLU A 4 -30.88 -9.87 -8.41
C GLU A 4 -30.03 -9.62 -9.65
N CYS A 5 -29.35 -10.66 -10.13
CA CYS A 5 -28.49 -10.55 -11.28
C CYS A 5 -29.33 -10.43 -12.55
N PRO A 6 -29.19 -9.36 -13.36
CA PRO A 6 -29.92 -9.26 -14.63
C PRO A 6 -29.48 -10.31 -15.66
N PHE A 7 -28.36 -10.99 -15.41
CA PHE A 7 -27.77 -11.99 -16.30
C PHE A 7 -27.85 -13.44 -15.75
N SER A 8 -28.40 -13.64 -14.55
CA SER A 8 -28.43 -14.96 -13.90
C SER A 8 -29.65 -15.09 -12.99
N SER A 9 -30.36 -16.22 -13.08
CA SER A 9 -31.44 -16.58 -12.14
C SER A 9 -30.92 -16.98 -10.75
N CYS A 10 -29.60 -17.08 -10.57
CA CYS A 10 -28.98 -17.26 -9.27
C CYS A 10 -29.02 -15.96 -8.46
N SER A 11 -29.31 -16.07 -7.17
CA SER A 11 -29.37 -14.95 -6.23
C SER A 11 -28.03 -14.24 -6.01
N LYS A 12 -26.92 -14.84 -6.47
CA LYS A 12 -25.58 -14.26 -6.51
C LYS A 12 -25.10 -14.13 -7.96
N CYS A 13 -24.54 -12.97 -8.29
CA CYS A 13 -23.88 -12.70 -9.56
C CYS A 13 -22.37 -12.88 -9.38
N ASP A 14 -21.77 -13.86 -10.03
CA ASP A 14 -20.33 -14.14 -9.88
C ASP A 14 -19.47 -12.94 -10.35
N ILE A 15 -19.87 -12.27 -11.43
CA ILE A 15 -19.20 -11.04 -11.90
C ILE A 15 -19.21 -9.95 -10.83
N TRP A 16 -20.31 -9.83 -10.08
CA TRP A 16 -20.41 -8.86 -8.99
C TRP A 16 -19.55 -9.26 -7.79
N VAL A 17 -19.48 -10.56 -7.49
CA VAL A 17 -18.60 -11.08 -6.43
C VAL A 17 -17.14 -10.83 -6.79
N ASP A 18 -16.73 -11.16 -8.01
CA ASP A 18 -15.36 -10.92 -8.51
C ASP A 18 -15.01 -9.44 -8.48
N TYR A 19 -15.94 -8.57 -8.89
CA TYR A 19 -15.76 -7.12 -8.79
C TYR A 19 -15.54 -6.67 -7.34
N GLN A 20 -16.34 -7.18 -6.40
CA GLN A 20 -16.17 -6.84 -4.98
C GLN A 20 -14.83 -7.33 -4.42
N VAL A 21 -14.38 -8.53 -4.81
CA VAL A 21 -13.07 -9.06 -4.43
C VAL A 21 -11.95 -8.19 -4.99
N ALA A 22 -12.04 -7.80 -6.27
CA ALA A 22 -11.05 -6.93 -6.90
C ALA A 22 -10.99 -5.55 -6.22
N CYS A 23 -12.14 -4.96 -5.88
CA CYS A 23 -12.20 -3.71 -5.14
C CYS A 23 -11.55 -3.81 -3.76
N ALA A 24 -11.82 -4.88 -3.00
CA ALA A 24 -11.21 -5.08 -1.69
C ALA A 24 -9.68 -5.23 -1.79
N ALA A 25 -9.21 -6.06 -2.73
CA ALA A 25 -7.78 -6.25 -2.97
C ALA A 25 -7.08 -4.94 -3.38
N LEU A 26 -7.73 -4.12 -4.20
CA LEU A 26 -7.20 -2.81 -4.61
C LEU A 26 -7.10 -1.85 -3.41
N GLN A 27 -8.13 -1.80 -2.57
CA GLN A 27 -8.14 -0.94 -1.39
C GLN A 27 -7.04 -1.36 -0.40
N GLU A 28 -6.90 -2.65 -0.12
CA GLU A 28 -5.83 -3.17 0.75
C GLU A 28 -4.43 -2.84 0.20
N ALA A 29 -4.24 -2.98 -1.11
CA ALA A 29 -2.98 -2.65 -1.76
C ALA A 29 -2.67 -1.15 -1.69
N GLU A 30 -3.67 -0.28 -1.86
CA GLU A 30 -3.51 1.18 -1.76
C GLU A 30 -3.15 1.61 -0.34
N GLU A 31 -3.86 1.08 0.66
CA GLU A 31 -3.58 1.35 2.08
C GLU A 31 -2.17 0.89 2.47
N LEU A 32 -1.78 -0.32 2.06
CA LEU A 32 -0.45 -0.86 2.34
C LEU A 32 0.65 -0.07 1.64
N CYS A 33 0.46 0.28 0.36
CA CYS A 33 1.42 1.07 -0.40
C CYS A 33 1.63 2.45 0.22
N SER A 34 0.53 3.13 0.59
CA SER A 34 0.58 4.45 1.22
C SER A 34 1.30 4.42 2.57
N SER A 35 0.97 3.44 3.41
CA SER A 35 1.63 3.27 4.71
C SER A 35 3.12 2.96 4.57
N ASN A 36 3.48 2.04 3.68
CA ASN A 36 4.87 1.66 3.44
C ASN A 36 5.67 2.83 2.88
N TRP A 37 5.10 3.58 1.93
CA TRP A 37 5.75 4.75 1.36
C TRP A 37 6.05 5.80 2.43
N LYS A 38 5.08 6.08 3.30
CA LYS A 38 5.26 7.03 4.40
C LYS A 38 6.39 6.63 5.35
N GLU A 39 6.46 5.35 5.72
CA GLU A 39 7.51 4.85 6.61
C GLU A 39 8.88 4.89 5.93
N ILE A 40 8.98 4.47 4.66
CA ILE A 40 10.22 4.54 3.89
C ILE A 40 10.71 5.98 3.77
N SER A 41 9.84 6.93 3.43
CA SER A 41 10.20 8.35 3.34
C SER A 41 10.71 8.88 4.69
N TYR A 42 10.02 8.58 5.79
CA TYR A 42 10.45 8.98 7.12
C TYR A 42 11.81 8.40 7.51
N LEU A 43 12.05 7.12 7.21
CA LEU A 43 13.32 6.46 7.50
C LEU A 43 14.45 7.03 6.64
N LEU A 44 14.20 7.29 5.35
CA LEU A 44 15.17 7.90 4.45
C LEU A 44 15.59 9.30 4.94
N GLU A 45 14.62 10.16 5.28
CA GLU A 45 14.91 11.49 5.85
C GLU A 45 15.78 11.38 7.11
N ARG A 46 15.52 10.39 7.97
CA ARG A 46 16.34 10.18 9.16
C ARG A 46 17.74 9.67 8.85
N VAL A 47 17.88 8.78 7.88
CA VAL A 47 19.19 8.31 7.42
C VAL A 47 19.99 9.48 6.86
N GLU A 48 19.40 10.32 6.00
CA GLU A 48 20.07 11.51 5.45
C GLU A 48 20.59 12.44 6.54
N ILE A 49 19.79 12.71 7.57
CA ILE A 49 20.20 13.54 8.72
C ILE A 49 21.38 12.89 9.47
N LEU A 50 21.31 11.58 9.74
CA LEU A 50 22.35 10.86 10.46
C LEU A 50 23.66 10.81 9.66
N GLU A 51 23.57 10.55 8.35
CA GLU A 51 24.73 10.53 7.46
C GLU A 51 25.38 11.91 7.36
N ALA A 52 24.59 12.98 7.31
CA ALA A 52 25.11 14.34 7.36
C ALA A 52 25.90 14.61 8.66
N GLN A 53 25.35 14.18 9.81
CA GLN A 53 26.02 14.34 11.11
C GLN A 53 27.31 13.52 11.22
N LEU A 54 27.30 12.27 10.73
CA LEU A 54 28.50 11.43 10.70
C LEU A 54 29.58 12.04 9.80
N THR A 55 29.18 12.57 8.65
CA THR A 55 30.08 13.27 7.72
C THR A 55 30.68 14.52 8.35
N GLU A 56 29.87 15.34 9.04
CA GLU A 56 30.35 16.52 9.77
C GLU A 56 31.35 16.15 10.88
N ALA A 57 31.14 15.01 11.55
CA ALA A 57 32.05 14.47 12.55
C ALA A 57 33.31 13.80 11.96
N GLY A 58 33.44 13.71 10.63
CA GLY A 58 34.56 13.05 9.95
C GLY A 58 34.55 11.51 10.09
N ILE A 59 33.38 10.93 10.38
CA ILE A 59 33.20 9.48 10.50
C ILE A 59 32.84 8.91 9.14
N SER A 60 33.57 7.89 8.70
CA SER A 60 33.30 7.21 7.43
C SER A 60 32.03 6.38 7.50
N ILE A 61 31.14 6.54 6.52
CA ILE A 61 29.92 5.73 6.37
C ILE A 61 30.25 4.53 5.47
N PRO A 62 29.96 3.28 5.88
CA PRO A 62 30.15 2.10 5.04
C PRO A 62 29.21 2.09 3.82
N GLU A 63 29.68 1.51 2.71
CA GLU A 63 28.84 1.18 1.54
C GLU A 63 27.90 -0.01 1.80
#